data_AF-A0A2V0P4J4-F1
#
_entry.id   AF-A0A2V0P4J4-F1
#
_cell.length_a   1.000
_cell.length_b   1.000
_cell.length_c   1.000
_cell.angle_alpha   90.00
_cell.angle_beta   90.00
_cell.angle_gamma   90.00
#
_symmetry.space_group_name_H-M   'P 1'
#
loop_
_entity.id
_entity.type
_entity.pdbx_description
1 polymer ?
#
loop_
_entity_poly.entity_id
_entity_poly.type
_entity_poly.pdbx_seq_one_letter_code
_entity_poly.pdbx_strand_id
1 'polypeptide(L)'
;MKFAAKAFSPRSGGSGRRDWPCEERRASLAKVVCTLKAAVEKLQAAQGAAAVNERRKSAEQLTLQVQLLNSAFVSLADAVLEEIEELGGERAQLHADSSQLRSAMRALEARMQDRLSEAARLEDRVDAKLALTAGLEAQVAALAASGASTEARLGELRAEVAAMSAAASKAEKHAALAALEAQRAGLTALQRGQASGRLAGFSCWQLPLRQLPAQAALGFVKQLKVKELAAESLRDAVPPLVAAGVQRHAPPLIDDAVEARAAELRRDAAAQGALLAGDLGRLARDAAALRAEVAAASNLAKKVDADVAALEPRVARAEAEEAAAPKAPLRLVAALEERLEGLAGQQSRQSRGVESVIRALVDDASALARAQRGAEGLLAGQQAQLQDTKEALLRSAQARLRARARLARARRVFAQLLKVPAPVSAAQWTAVPTKFGAAGSPLRSAGLGLGLGGGSGGGGSPSAAGGSPLLSSRYAAAAAGL
;
A
#
# COMPACT_ATOMS: atom_id res chain seq x y z
N MET A 1 -97.20 -33.92 29.63
CA MET A 1 -98.02 -34.79 30.49
C MET A 1 -99.41 -34.94 29.86
N LYS A 2 -99.83 -36.16 29.52
CA LYS A 2 -101.12 -36.48 28.89
C LYS A 2 -102.20 -36.53 29.97
N PHE A 3 -103.16 -35.60 29.97
CA PHE A 3 -104.34 -35.68 30.82
C PHE A 3 -105.37 -36.61 30.16
N ALA A 4 -105.64 -37.75 30.80
CA ALA A 4 -106.70 -38.67 30.42
C ALA A 4 -108.05 -38.01 30.74
N ALA A 5 -108.78 -37.61 29.69
CA ALA A 5 -110.15 -37.15 29.80
C ALA A 5 -111.08 -38.34 30.11
N LYS A 6 -111.43 -38.50 31.39
CA LYS A 6 -112.40 -39.50 31.84
C LYS A 6 -113.80 -38.92 31.64
N ALA A 7 -114.50 -39.44 30.63
CA ALA A 7 -115.86 -39.05 30.27
C ALA A 7 -116.83 -39.20 31.44
N PHE A 8 -117.57 -38.13 31.73
CA PHE A 8 -118.60 -38.08 32.77
C PHE A 8 -119.97 -38.25 32.10
N SER A 9 -120.58 -39.43 32.22
CA SER A 9 -121.95 -39.68 31.77
C SER A 9 -122.96 -39.02 32.71
N PRO A 10 -123.98 -38.30 32.19
CA PRO A 10 -125.04 -37.77 33.03
C PRO A 10 -126.10 -38.86 33.27
N ARG A 11 -126.24 -39.29 34.53
CA ARG A 11 -127.31 -40.18 34.96
C ARG A 11 -128.52 -39.34 35.35
N SER A 12 -129.51 -39.27 34.46
CA SER A 12 -130.80 -38.64 34.69
C SER A 12 -131.73 -39.52 35.53
N GLY A 13 -132.50 -38.91 36.41
CA GLY A 13 -133.79 -39.43 36.85
C GLY A 13 -133.78 -40.11 38.22
N GLY A 14 -134.32 -39.39 39.21
CA GLY A 14 -134.53 -39.90 40.56
C GLY A 14 -135.19 -38.84 41.44
N SER A 15 -136.44 -38.52 41.12
CA SER A 15 -137.32 -37.61 41.85
C SER A 15 -137.52 -38.07 43.29
N GLY A 16 -137.06 -37.25 44.24
CA GLY A 16 -137.34 -37.39 45.66
C GLY A 16 -137.19 -36.04 46.34
N ARG A 17 -138.23 -35.19 46.22
CA ARG A 17 -138.41 -33.99 47.03
C ARG A 17 -138.50 -34.41 48.50
N ARG A 18 -137.38 -34.36 49.20
CA ARG A 18 -137.34 -34.14 50.63
C ARG A 18 -136.92 -32.68 50.80
N ASP A 19 -137.82 -31.88 51.36
CA ASP A 19 -137.52 -30.55 51.87
C ASP A 19 -136.51 -30.70 53.00
N TRP A 20 -135.22 -30.68 52.63
CA TRP A 20 -134.12 -30.49 53.55
C TRP A 20 -133.95 -28.99 53.78
N PRO A 21 -133.66 -28.53 55.01
CA PRO A 21 -133.62 -27.13 55.37
C PRO A 21 -132.61 -26.40 54.47
N CYS A 22 -133.11 -25.55 53.57
CA CYS A 22 -132.32 -24.90 52.53
C CYS A 22 -131.29 -23.90 53.09
N GLU A 23 -131.40 -23.50 54.35
CA GLU A 23 -130.46 -22.58 55.00
C GLU A 23 -129.15 -23.26 55.42
N GLU A 24 -129.18 -24.46 55.98
CA GLU A 24 -127.95 -25.17 56.39
C GLU A 24 -127.07 -25.54 55.20
N ARG A 25 -127.69 -25.90 54.06
CA ARG A 25 -126.94 -26.16 52.81
C ARG A 25 -126.32 -24.88 52.25
N ARG A 26 -127.02 -23.73 52.32
CA ARG A 26 -126.46 -22.43 51.88
C ARG A 26 -125.32 -21.97 52.79
N ALA A 27 -125.46 -22.14 54.10
CA ALA A 27 -124.40 -21.82 55.08
C ALA A 27 -123.17 -22.72 54.91
N SER A 28 -123.38 -24.02 54.71
CA SER A 28 -122.30 -24.98 54.41
C SER A 28 -121.58 -24.65 53.10
N LEU A 29 -122.34 -24.31 52.05
CA LEU A 29 -121.78 -23.96 50.75
C LEU A 29 -121.03 -22.62 50.79
N ALA A 30 -121.51 -21.62 51.52
CA ALA A 30 -120.78 -20.36 51.76
C ALA A 30 -119.46 -20.60 52.50
N LYS A 31 -119.45 -21.48 53.50
CA LYS A 31 -118.24 -21.85 54.25
C LYS A 31 -117.22 -22.55 53.35
N VAL A 32 -117.67 -23.46 52.48
CA VAL A 32 -116.84 -24.15 51.47
C VAL A 32 -116.31 -23.17 50.41
N VAL A 33 -117.11 -22.21 49.97
CA VAL A 33 -116.66 -21.19 49.00
C VAL A 33 -115.62 -20.26 49.64
N CYS A 34 -115.82 -19.83 50.89
CA CYS A 34 -114.82 -19.02 51.60
C CYS A 34 -113.51 -19.78 51.84
N THR A 35 -113.55 -21.07 52.19
CA THR A 35 -112.33 -21.88 52.36
C THR A 35 -111.64 -22.15 51.02
N LEU A 36 -112.40 -22.40 49.95
CA LEU A 36 -111.85 -22.51 48.59
C LEU A 36 -111.20 -21.21 48.14
N LYS A 37 -111.85 -20.06 48.33
CA LYS A 37 -111.29 -18.76 47.97
C LYS A 37 -109.99 -18.50 48.73
N ALA A 38 -109.98 -18.73 50.05
CA ALA A 38 -108.77 -18.61 50.87
C ALA A 38 -107.67 -19.61 50.43
N ALA A 39 -108.04 -20.82 50.02
CA ALA A 39 -107.08 -21.80 49.51
C ALA A 39 -106.50 -21.39 48.15
N VAL A 40 -107.31 -20.84 47.24
CA VAL A 40 -106.87 -20.31 45.94
C VAL A 40 -105.94 -19.12 46.13
N GLU A 41 -106.29 -18.17 47.00
CA GLU A 41 -105.43 -17.02 47.33
C GLU A 41 -104.08 -17.47 47.93
N LYS A 42 -104.09 -18.47 48.83
CA LYS A 42 -102.86 -19.07 49.36
C LYS A 42 -102.02 -19.76 48.29
N LEU A 43 -102.66 -20.51 47.38
CA LEU A 43 -101.97 -21.16 46.26
C LEU A 43 -101.35 -20.14 45.31
N GLN A 44 -102.08 -19.07 44.99
CA GLN A 44 -101.61 -18.01 44.11
C GLN A 44 -100.44 -17.22 44.75
N ALA A 45 -100.51 -16.95 46.07
CA ALA A 45 -99.40 -16.36 46.81
C ALA A 45 -98.17 -17.28 46.85
N ALA A 46 -98.37 -18.59 47.07
CA ALA A 46 -97.28 -19.57 47.09
C ALA A 46 -96.60 -19.71 45.70
N GLN A 47 -97.38 -19.73 44.62
CA GLN A 47 -96.85 -19.74 43.25
C GLN A 47 -96.07 -18.47 42.92
N GLY A 48 -96.55 -17.30 43.36
CA GLY A 48 -95.84 -16.03 43.22
C GLY A 48 -94.49 -16.04 43.96
N ALA A 49 -94.47 -16.51 45.21
CA ALA A 49 -93.24 -16.60 46.01
C ALA A 49 -92.22 -17.57 45.40
N ALA A 50 -92.66 -18.72 44.87
CA ALA A 50 -91.78 -19.67 44.20
C ALA A 50 -91.16 -19.08 42.92
N ALA A 51 -91.95 -18.40 42.09
CA ALA A 51 -91.46 -17.75 40.88
C ALA A 51 -90.45 -16.62 41.19
N VAL A 52 -90.69 -15.84 42.25
CA VAL A 52 -89.74 -14.82 42.72
C VAL A 52 -88.44 -15.44 43.23
N ASN A 53 -88.50 -16.57 43.94
CA ASN A 53 -87.31 -17.25 44.44
C ASN A 53 -86.44 -17.81 43.29
N GLU A 54 -87.03 -18.41 42.27
CA GLU A 54 -86.29 -18.88 41.08
C GLU A 54 -85.70 -17.72 40.27
N ARG A 55 -86.42 -16.59 40.15
CA ARG A 55 -85.86 -15.36 39.56
C ARG A 55 -84.68 -14.81 40.37
N ARG A 56 -84.75 -14.89 41.70
CA ARG A 56 -83.65 -14.46 42.57
C ARG A 56 -82.42 -15.35 42.40
N LYS A 57 -82.58 -16.67 42.40
CA LYS A 57 -81.47 -17.61 42.16
C LYS A 57 -80.82 -17.41 40.80
N SER A 58 -81.62 -17.23 39.75
CA SER A 58 -81.09 -16.95 38.40
C SER A 58 -80.38 -15.60 38.33
N ALA A 59 -80.87 -14.56 39.00
CA ALA A 59 -80.18 -13.27 39.11
C ALA A 59 -78.85 -13.37 39.88
N GLU A 60 -78.82 -14.12 40.99
CA GLU A 60 -77.60 -14.40 41.75
C GLU A 60 -76.58 -15.17 40.89
N GLN A 61 -77.03 -16.18 40.14
CA GLN A 61 -76.18 -16.95 39.22
C GLN A 61 -75.62 -16.09 38.08
N LEU A 62 -76.44 -15.23 37.46
CA LEU A 62 -75.97 -14.28 36.44
C LEU A 62 -74.97 -13.28 37.03
N THR A 63 -75.19 -12.82 38.26
CA THR A 63 -74.26 -11.91 38.95
C THR A 63 -72.90 -12.57 39.17
N LEU A 64 -72.88 -13.84 39.61
CA LEU A 64 -71.64 -14.61 39.77
C LEU A 64 -70.94 -14.85 38.42
N GLN A 65 -71.69 -15.16 37.36
CA GLN A 65 -71.14 -15.31 36.01
C GLN A 65 -70.51 -14.01 35.51
N VAL A 66 -71.18 -12.87 35.69
CA VAL A 66 -70.64 -11.56 35.31
C VAL A 66 -69.38 -11.23 36.11
N GLN A 67 -69.36 -11.51 37.42
CA GLN A 67 -68.17 -11.31 38.25
C GLN A 67 -66.99 -12.16 37.79
N LEU A 68 -67.21 -13.44 37.48
CA LEU A 68 -66.17 -14.34 37.00
C LEU A 68 -65.66 -13.96 35.61
N LEU A 69 -66.57 -13.53 34.71
CA LEU A 69 -66.20 -13.00 33.40
C LEU A 69 -65.36 -11.72 33.54
N ASN A 70 -65.75 -10.82 34.45
CA ASN A 70 -65.02 -9.58 34.70
C ASN A 70 -63.63 -9.84 35.27
N SER A 71 -63.49 -10.77 36.23
CA SER A 71 -62.17 -11.14 36.76
C SER A 71 -61.29 -11.81 35.70
N ALA A 72 -61.87 -12.64 34.83
CA ALA A 72 -61.14 -13.25 33.71
C ALA A 72 -60.66 -12.21 32.69
N PHE A 73 -61.48 -11.20 32.38
CA PHE A 73 -61.08 -10.10 31.49
C PHE A 73 -59.98 -9.22 32.08
N VAL A 74 -60.05 -8.89 33.37
CA VAL A 74 -58.97 -8.14 34.04
C VAL A 74 -57.67 -8.93 34.02
N SER A 75 -57.71 -10.22 34.37
CA SER A 75 -56.51 -11.07 34.33
C SER A 75 -55.92 -11.21 32.92
N LEU A 76 -56.76 -11.28 31.88
CA LEU A 76 -56.29 -11.30 30.50
C LEU A 76 -55.69 -9.95 30.09
N ALA A 77 -56.30 -8.83 30.51
CA ALA A 77 -55.78 -7.51 30.24
C ALA A 77 -54.39 -7.30 30.88
N ASP A 78 -54.22 -7.74 32.12
CA ASP A 78 -52.94 -7.68 32.82
C ASP A 78 -51.87 -8.52 32.12
N ALA A 79 -52.19 -9.76 31.72
CA ALA A 79 -51.27 -10.63 30.98
C ALA A 79 -50.86 -10.05 29.61
N VAL A 80 -51.82 -9.44 28.88
CA VAL A 80 -51.53 -8.77 27.60
C VAL A 80 -50.65 -7.53 27.81
N LEU A 81 -50.85 -6.77 28.89
CA LEU A 81 -50.00 -5.63 29.22
C LEU A 81 -48.57 -6.06 29.55
N GLU A 82 -48.39 -7.14 30.32
CA GLU A 82 -47.08 -7.72 30.63
C GLU A 82 -46.35 -8.15 29.35
N GLU A 83 -47.02 -8.86 28.44
CA GLU A 83 -46.43 -9.27 27.15
C GLU A 83 -46.06 -8.05 26.27
N ILE A 84 -46.88 -6.98 26.27
CA ILE A 84 -46.57 -5.73 25.56
C ILE A 84 -45.31 -5.06 26.15
N GLU A 85 -45.14 -5.07 27.47
CA GLU A 85 -43.96 -4.53 28.13
C GLU A 85 -42.70 -5.34 27.82
N GLU A 86 -42.78 -6.68 27.86
CA GLU A 86 -41.68 -7.57 27.47
C GLU A 86 -41.26 -7.36 26.02
N LEU A 87 -42.22 -7.35 25.08
CA LEU A 87 -41.97 -7.06 23.66
C LEU A 87 -41.41 -5.64 23.46
N GLY A 88 -41.82 -4.68 24.28
CA GLY A 88 -41.27 -3.34 24.33
C GLY A 88 -39.79 -3.34 24.72
N GLY A 89 -39.43 -4.13 25.74
CA GLY A 89 -38.05 -4.35 26.19
C GLY A 89 -37.18 -5.01 25.12
N GLU A 90 -37.65 -6.10 24.51
CA GLU A 90 -36.95 -6.79 23.42
C GLU A 90 -36.73 -5.87 22.21
N ARG A 91 -37.73 -5.07 21.84
CA ARG A 91 -37.62 -4.09 20.75
C ARG A 91 -36.58 -3.02 21.06
N ALA A 92 -36.52 -2.52 22.29
CA ALA A 92 -35.53 -1.54 22.71
C ALA A 92 -34.11 -2.14 22.66
N GLN A 93 -33.95 -3.38 23.11
CA GLN A 93 -32.66 -4.11 23.06
C GLN A 93 -32.20 -4.33 21.61
N LEU A 94 -33.08 -4.84 20.74
CA LEU A 94 -32.77 -5.00 19.31
C LEU A 94 -32.39 -3.68 18.64
N HIS A 95 -33.01 -2.58 19.05
CA HIS A 95 -32.64 -1.25 18.56
C HIS A 95 -31.24 -0.83 19.03
N ALA A 96 -30.90 -1.09 20.29
CA ALA A 96 -29.56 -0.85 20.83
C ALA A 96 -28.50 -1.68 20.07
N ASP A 97 -28.74 -2.98 19.90
CA ASP A 97 -27.84 -3.89 19.17
C ASP A 97 -27.68 -3.47 17.70
N SER A 98 -28.77 -3.08 17.04
CA SER A 98 -28.72 -2.56 15.66
C SER A 98 -27.89 -1.27 15.57
N SER A 99 -27.98 -0.39 16.57
CA SER A 99 -27.19 0.84 16.60
C SER A 99 -25.70 0.57 16.81
N GLN A 100 -25.36 -0.41 17.65
CA GLN A 100 -24.00 -0.87 17.88
C GLN A 100 -23.40 -1.56 16.65
N LEU A 101 -24.18 -2.37 15.95
CA LEU A 101 -23.75 -3.00 14.70
C LEU A 101 -23.45 -1.95 13.62
N ARG A 102 -24.32 -0.94 13.47
CA ARG A 102 -24.09 0.16 12.52
C ARG A 102 -22.85 0.97 12.86
N SER A 103 -22.57 1.21 14.13
CA SER A 103 -21.34 1.92 14.53
C SER A 103 -20.09 1.08 14.28
N ALA A 104 -20.14 -0.23 14.54
CA ALA A 104 -19.07 -1.15 14.23
C ALA A 104 -18.78 -1.24 12.72
N MET A 105 -19.83 -1.29 11.88
CA MET A 105 -19.68 -1.27 10.42
C MET A 105 -19.00 0.01 9.93
N ARG A 106 -19.43 1.19 10.39
CA ARG A 106 -18.78 2.46 10.04
C ARG A 106 -17.31 2.51 10.46
N ALA A 107 -16.99 1.96 11.64
CA ALA A 107 -15.60 1.88 12.10
C ALA A 107 -14.76 0.94 11.23
N LEU A 108 -15.33 -0.17 10.74
CA LEU A 108 -14.66 -1.08 9.81
C LEU A 108 -14.44 -0.41 8.44
N GLU A 109 -15.44 0.28 7.90
CA GLU A 109 -15.35 1.05 6.66
C GLU A 109 -14.23 2.11 6.72
N ALA A 110 -14.15 2.86 7.82
CA ALA A 110 -13.08 3.83 8.04
C ALA A 110 -11.69 3.18 8.04
N ARG A 111 -11.54 2.03 8.73
CA ARG A 111 -10.28 1.26 8.74
C ARG A 111 -9.91 0.75 7.35
N MET A 112 -10.88 0.31 6.55
CA MET A 112 -10.64 -0.13 5.18
C MET A 112 -10.17 1.04 4.31
N GLN A 113 -10.78 2.22 4.44
CA GLN A 113 -10.35 3.43 3.75
C GLN A 113 -8.91 3.84 4.14
N ASP A 114 -8.59 3.79 5.43
CA ASP A 114 -7.23 4.06 5.91
C ASP A 114 -6.21 3.08 5.29
N ARG A 115 -6.53 1.78 5.26
CA ARG A 115 -5.69 0.75 4.62
C ARG A 115 -5.51 0.95 3.12
N LEU A 116 -6.57 1.32 2.41
CA LEU A 116 -6.48 1.66 0.98
C LEU A 116 -5.60 2.88 0.74
N SER A 117 -5.68 3.90 1.61
CA SER A 117 -4.81 5.07 1.53
C SER A 117 -3.34 4.74 1.85
N GLU A 118 -3.10 3.83 2.79
CA GLU A 118 -1.76 3.33 3.12
C GLU A 118 -1.18 2.52 1.95
N ALA A 119 -1.99 1.67 1.32
CA ALA A 119 -1.61 0.89 0.15
C ALA A 119 -1.20 1.81 -1.03
N ALA A 120 -2.00 2.83 -1.35
CA ALA A 120 -1.68 3.78 -2.41
C ALA A 120 -0.33 4.51 -2.14
N ARG A 121 -0.07 4.91 -0.89
CA ARG A 121 1.23 5.52 -0.51
C ARG A 121 2.40 4.55 -0.66
N LEU A 122 2.18 3.26 -0.40
CA LEU A 122 3.21 2.24 -0.58
C LEU A 122 3.48 1.98 -2.06
N GLU A 123 2.44 1.97 -2.91
CA GLU A 123 2.57 1.91 -4.37
C GLU A 123 3.40 3.09 -4.89
N ASP A 124 3.07 4.33 -4.52
CA ASP A 124 3.85 5.53 -4.89
C ASP A 124 5.33 5.41 -4.46
N ARG A 125 5.58 4.86 -3.26
CA ARG A 125 6.94 4.66 -2.74
C ARG A 125 7.69 3.56 -3.50
N VAL A 126 7.01 2.51 -3.95
CA VAL A 126 7.59 1.46 -4.79
C VAL A 126 7.96 2.03 -6.15
N ASP A 127 7.06 2.80 -6.78
CA ASP A 127 7.33 3.45 -8.07
C ASP A 127 8.50 4.42 -7.99
N ALA A 128 8.59 5.22 -6.92
CA ALA A 128 9.74 6.08 -6.67
C ALA A 128 11.05 5.29 -6.53
N LYS A 129 11.03 4.14 -5.83
CA LYS A 129 12.20 3.26 -5.70
C LYS A 129 12.58 2.65 -7.06
N LEU A 130 11.61 2.22 -7.87
CA LEU A 130 11.86 1.68 -9.22
C LEU A 130 12.47 2.73 -10.16
N ALA A 131 12.01 3.98 -10.07
CA ALA A 131 12.59 5.09 -10.82
C ALA A 131 14.04 5.37 -10.38
N LEU A 132 14.33 5.33 -9.08
CA LEU A 132 15.69 5.47 -8.56
C LEU A 132 16.61 4.33 -9.01
N THR A 133 16.14 3.08 -8.98
CA THR A 133 16.94 1.93 -9.46
C THR A 133 17.26 2.06 -10.94
N ALA A 134 16.29 2.43 -11.78
CA ALA A 134 16.52 2.67 -13.20
C ALA A 134 17.53 3.81 -13.43
N GLY A 135 17.47 4.87 -12.61
CA GLY A 135 18.44 5.96 -12.64
C GLY A 135 19.86 5.52 -12.27
N LEU A 136 20.01 4.68 -11.24
CA LEU A 136 21.31 4.13 -10.84
C LEU A 136 21.87 3.17 -11.90
N GLU A 137 21.03 2.33 -12.50
CA GLU A 137 21.44 1.45 -13.62
C GLU A 137 21.98 2.25 -14.79
N ALA A 138 21.32 3.36 -15.16
CA ALA A 138 21.79 4.25 -16.20
C ALA A 138 23.13 4.91 -15.85
N GLN A 139 23.34 5.29 -14.58
CA GLN A 139 24.63 5.83 -14.11
C GLN A 139 25.75 4.79 -14.17
N VAL A 140 25.48 3.55 -13.74
CA VAL A 140 26.44 2.44 -13.82
C VAL A 140 26.82 2.16 -15.27
N ALA A 141 25.85 2.13 -16.19
CA ALA A 141 26.11 1.97 -17.61
C ALA A 141 26.97 3.10 -18.19
N ALA A 142 26.72 4.35 -17.79
CA ALA A 142 27.52 5.50 -18.20
C ALA A 142 28.97 5.43 -17.66
N LEU A 143 29.14 5.03 -16.40
CA LEU A 143 30.46 4.83 -15.80
C LEU A 143 31.21 3.70 -16.50
N ALA A 144 30.56 2.56 -16.79
CA ALA A 144 31.15 1.46 -17.53
C ALA A 144 31.62 1.90 -18.94
N ALA A 145 30.81 2.70 -19.66
CA ALA A 145 31.19 3.26 -20.95
C ALA A 145 32.38 4.22 -20.85
N SER A 146 32.42 5.05 -19.80
CA SER A 146 33.57 5.94 -19.54
C SER A 146 34.85 5.14 -19.23
N GLY A 147 34.74 4.06 -18.45
CA GLY A 147 35.83 3.12 -18.17
C GLY A 147 36.41 2.52 -19.45
N ALA A 148 35.55 1.97 -20.31
CA ALA A 148 35.97 1.42 -21.60
C ALA A 148 36.69 2.46 -22.48
N SER A 149 36.21 3.71 -22.49
CA SER A 149 36.88 4.80 -23.22
C SER A 149 38.26 5.13 -22.64
N THR A 150 38.44 5.08 -21.32
CA THR A 150 39.74 5.31 -20.68
C THR A 150 40.71 4.17 -20.94
N GLU A 151 40.25 2.92 -20.92
CA GLU A 151 41.06 1.75 -21.25
C GLU A 151 41.54 1.79 -22.71
N ALA A 152 40.67 2.17 -23.66
CA ALA A 152 41.05 2.36 -25.05
C ALA A 152 42.16 3.42 -25.20
N ARG A 153 42.02 4.57 -24.54
CA ARG A 153 43.03 5.63 -24.54
C ARG A 153 44.35 5.20 -23.91
N LEU A 154 44.32 4.41 -22.85
CA LEU A 154 45.52 3.82 -22.26
C LEU A 154 46.18 2.82 -23.22
N GLY A 155 45.40 2.07 -24.00
CA GLY A 155 45.89 1.22 -25.09
C GLY A 155 46.63 2.00 -26.16
N GLU A 156 46.04 3.11 -26.63
CA GLU A 156 46.67 4.03 -27.60
C GLU A 156 47.98 4.60 -27.06
N LEU A 157 47.99 5.13 -25.83
CA LEU A 157 49.20 5.68 -25.20
C LEU A 157 50.29 4.62 -25.02
N ARG A 158 49.94 3.38 -24.65
CA ARG A 158 50.90 2.27 -24.58
C ARG A 158 51.50 1.95 -25.95
N ALA A 159 50.69 1.97 -27.00
CA ALA A 159 51.17 1.79 -28.37
C ALA A 159 52.10 2.93 -28.83
N GLU A 160 51.77 4.18 -28.49
CA GLU A 160 52.62 5.35 -28.75
C GLU A 160 53.97 5.26 -28.02
N VAL A 161 53.98 4.88 -26.74
CA VAL A 161 55.21 4.68 -25.97
C VAL A 161 56.06 3.55 -26.55
N ALA A 162 55.43 2.46 -26.98
CA ALA A 162 56.12 1.37 -27.67
C ALA A 162 56.73 1.83 -29.01
N ALA A 163 56.02 2.66 -29.78
CA ALA A 163 56.52 3.23 -31.03
C ALA A 163 57.69 4.20 -30.79
N MET A 164 57.61 5.07 -29.78
CA MET A 164 58.68 5.97 -29.40
C MET A 164 59.93 5.23 -28.92
N SER A 165 59.78 4.18 -28.11
CA SER A 165 60.93 3.38 -27.64
C SER A 165 61.60 2.63 -28.80
N ALA A 166 60.82 2.09 -29.75
CA ALA A 166 61.35 1.51 -30.97
C ALA A 166 62.10 2.54 -31.83
N ALA A 167 61.57 3.75 -31.99
CA ALA A 167 62.22 4.85 -32.69
C ALA A 167 63.53 5.29 -32.02
N ALA A 168 63.54 5.41 -30.69
CA ALA A 168 64.75 5.71 -29.91
C ALA A 168 65.83 4.65 -30.13
N SER A 169 65.47 3.36 -30.07
CA SER A 169 66.43 2.27 -30.32
C SER A 169 67.01 2.30 -31.75
N LYS A 170 66.23 2.73 -32.74
CA LYS A 170 66.72 2.92 -34.12
C LYS A 170 67.67 4.12 -34.20
N ALA A 171 67.33 5.24 -33.57
CA ALA A 171 68.18 6.41 -33.51
C ALA A 171 69.53 6.11 -32.83
N GLU A 172 69.52 5.35 -31.73
CA GLU A 172 70.75 4.88 -31.07
C GLU A 172 71.61 4.01 -32.00
N LYS A 173 71.00 3.08 -32.75
CA LYS A 173 71.72 2.27 -33.76
C LYS A 173 72.31 3.14 -34.88
N HIS A 174 71.56 4.11 -35.39
CA HIS A 174 72.05 5.04 -36.40
C HIS A 174 73.21 5.91 -35.89
N ALA A 175 73.10 6.42 -34.65
CA ALA A 175 74.19 7.17 -34.02
C ALA A 175 75.44 6.30 -33.81
N ALA A 176 75.28 5.04 -33.40
CA ALA A 176 76.38 4.09 -33.28
C ALA A 176 77.05 3.78 -34.64
N LEU A 177 76.26 3.59 -35.71
CA LEU A 177 76.77 3.40 -37.07
C LEU A 177 77.54 4.65 -37.56
N ALA A 178 76.98 5.85 -37.36
CA ALA A 178 77.64 7.10 -37.73
C ALA A 178 78.97 7.30 -36.98
N ALA A 179 79.03 6.94 -35.69
CA ALA A 179 80.27 6.98 -34.91
C ALA A 179 81.32 5.99 -35.44
N LEU A 180 80.92 4.79 -35.85
CA LEU A 180 81.82 3.81 -36.47
C LEU A 180 82.33 4.28 -37.84
N GLU A 181 81.47 4.90 -38.66
CA GLU A 181 81.87 5.50 -39.94
C GLU A 181 82.87 6.65 -39.75
N ALA A 182 82.66 7.51 -38.74
CA ALA A 182 83.60 8.57 -38.39
C ALA A 182 84.96 8.01 -37.93
N GLN A 183 84.97 6.94 -37.12
CA GLN A 183 86.20 6.24 -36.73
C GLN A 183 86.93 5.64 -37.94
N ARG A 184 86.19 5.00 -38.86
CA ARG A 184 86.74 4.47 -40.10
C ARG A 184 87.35 5.58 -40.95
N ALA A 185 86.67 6.72 -41.11
CA ALA A 185 87.19 7.87 -41.83
C ALA A 185 88.49 8.41 -41.21
N GLY A 186 88.55 8.50 -39.88
CA GLY A 186 89.77 8.89 -39.14
C GLY A 186 90.95 7.93 -39.35
N LEU A 187 90.71 6.61 -39.28
CA LEU A 187 91.73 5.60 -39.59
C LEU A 187 92.23 5.68 -41.03
N THR A 188 91.32 5.94 -41.97
CA THR A 188 91.69 6.08 -43.39
C THR A 188 92.55 7.34 -43.61
N ALA A 189 92.28 8.44 -42.90
CA ALA A 189 93.10 9.65 -42.93
C ALA A 189 94.51 9.40 -42.35
N LEU A 190 94.61 8.67 -41.23
CA LEU A 190 95.90 8.26 -40.65
C LEU A 190 96.71 7.36 -41.60
N GLN A 191 96.07 6.41 -42.28
CA GLN A 191 96.74 5.56 -43.28
C GLN A 191 97.27 6.38 -44.46
N ARG A 192 96.54 7.39 -44.93
CA ARG A 192 97.06 8.33 -45.96
C ARG A 192 98.20 9.19 -45.44
N GLY A 193 98.16 9.61 -44.18
CA GLY A 193 99.26 10.33 -43.53
C GLY A 193 100.54 9.48 -43.41
N GLN A 194 100.42 8.19 -43.06
CA GLN A 194 101.55 7.27 -42.96
C GLN A 194 102.12 6.86 -44.32
N ALA A 195 101.30 6.78 -45.37
CA ALA A 195 101.76 6.58 -46.74
C ALA A 195 102.58 7.78 -47.26
N SER A 196 102.38 8.97 -46.71
CA SER A 196 103.16 10.18 -47.04
C SER A 196 104.42 10.37 -46.17
N GLY A 197 104.64 9.52 -45.15
CA GLY A 197 105.78 9.60 -44.22
C GLY A 197 106.89 8.57 -44.46
N ARG A 198 106.76 7.68 -45.45
CA ARG A 198 107.82 6.71 -45.82
C ARG A 198 108.83 7.30 -46.80
N LEU A 199 109.61 8.28 -46.34
CA LEU A 199 110.89 8.64 -46.95
C LEU A 199 111.96 9.11 -45.93
N ALA A 200 111.89 8.74 -44.65
CA ALA A 200 113.02 8.95 -43.74
C ALA A 200 113.08 7.93 -42.57
N GLY A 201 114.17 7.15 -42.51
CA GLY A 201 114.88 6.82 -41.27
C GLY A 201 114.50 5.57 -40.43
N PHE A 202 115.38 4.57 -40.48
CA PHE A 202 115.74 3.56 -39.44
C PHE A 202 115.84 4.18 -38.01
N SER A 203 115.81 3.54 -36.83
CA SER A 203 115.84 2.17 -36.30
C SER A 203 115.67 2.25 -34.75
N CYS A 204 115.46 1.11 -34.07
CA CYS A 204 115.85 0.76 -32.68
C CYS A 204 114.72 0.26 -31.73
N TRP A 205 115.02 -0.88 -31.08
CA TRP A 205 114.32 -1.65 -30.01
C TRP A 205 113.10 -2.49 -30.46
N GLN A 206 113.04 -3.83 -30.44
CA GLN A 206 113.67 -4.96 -29.73
C GLN A 206 113.10 -5.30 -28.32
N LEU A 207 112.00 -6.11 -28.34
CA LEU A 207 111.52 -7.17 -27.40
C LEU A 207 111.05 -6.81 -25.97
N PRO A 208 110.25 -7.65 -25.24
CA PRO A 208 109.74 -9.00 -25.57
C PRO A 208 108.22 -9.27 -25.36
N LEU A 209 107.75 -10.37 -25.97
CA LEU A 209 106.53 -11.11 -25.63
C LEU A 209 106.60 -11.67 -24.20
N ARG A 210 105.58 -11.40 -23.36
CA ARG A 210 104.87 -12.41 -22.55
C ARG A 210 103.70 -11.80 -21.76
N GLN A 211 102.63 -12.60 -21.65
CA GLN A 211 101.47 -12.48 -20.75
C GLN A 211 100.31 -11.55 -21.17
N LEU A 212 99.46 -12.11 -22.04
CA LEU A 212 98.00 -12.08 -21.84
C LEU A 212 97.70 -12.72 -20.47
N PRO A 213 96.74 -12.19 -19.66
CA PRO A 213 95.33 -12.27 -20.04
C PRO A 213 94.45 -11.07 -19.63
N ALA A 214 93.19 -11.12 -20.08
CA ALA A 214 92.03 -10.41 -19.50
C ALA A 214 91.76 -8.93 -19.87
N GLN A 215 91.93 -8.52 -21.14
CA GLN A 215 91.35 -7.25 -21.64
C GLN A 215 90.11 -7.38 -22.54
N ALA A 216 89.47 -8.56 -22.58
CA ALA A 216 88.14 -8.71 -23.18
C ALA A 216 86.99 -8.16 -22.29
N ALA A 217 87.29 -7.68 -21.07
CA ALA A 217 86.29 -7.13 -20.14
C ALA A 217 86.18 -5.58 -20.15
N LEU A 218 87.11 -4.84 -20.75
CA LEU A 218 87.11 -3.37 -20.73
C LEU A 218 86.39 -2.71 -21.93
N GLY A 219 86.08 -3.49 -22.97
CA GLY A 219 85.19 -3.06 -24.06
C GLY A 219 83.72 -2.96 -23.63
N PHE A 220 83.30 -3.76 -22.63
CA PHE A 220 81.97 -3.69 -22.03
C PHE A 220 81.82 -2.53 -21.03
N VAL A 221 82.90 -2.14 -20.34
CA VAL A 221 82.86 -1.03 -19.36
C VAL A 221 82.72 0.33 -20.05
N LYS A 222 83.30 0.54 -21.24
CA LYS A 222 83.07 1.79 -21.99
C LYS A 222 81.70 1.86 -22.66
N GLN A 223 81.10 0.73 -23.06
CA GLN A 223 79.70 0.72 -23.52
C GLN A 223 78.69 0.85 -22.39
N LEU A 224 78.99 0.33 -21.19
CA LEU A 224 78.17 0.57 -20.00
C LEU A 224 78.23 2.04 -19.57
N LYS A 225 79.39 2.69 -19.65
CA LYS A 225 79.50 4.13 -19.33
C LYS A 225 78.81 5.03 -20.34
N VAL A 226 78.77 4.66 -21.62
CA VAL A 226 77.98 5.38 -22.64
C VAL A 226 76.49 5.12 -22.48
N LYS A 227 76.06 3.92 -22.04
CA LYS A 227 74.66 3.64 -21.69
C LYS A 227 74.22 4.34 -20.40
N GLU A 228 75.09 4.46 -19.40
CA GLU A 228 74.84 5.23 -18.18
C GLU A 228 74.76 6.73 -18.49
N LEU A 229 75.69 7.27 -19.29
CA LEU A 229 75.66 8.68 -19.70
C LEU A 229 74.49 9.00 -20.66
N ALA A 230 74.08 8.05 -21.52
CA ALA A 230 72.89 8.21 -22.35
C ALA A 230 71.60 8.12 -21.52
N ALA A 231 71.54 7.22 -20.53
CA ALA A 231 70.41 7.09 -19.60
C ALA A 231 70.33 8.25 -18.58
N GLU A 232 71.46 8.88 -18.24
CA GLU A 232 71.51 10.14 -17.48
C GLU A 232 71.07 11.32 -18.35
N SER A 233 71.53 11.42 -19.61
CA SER A 233 71.08 12.50 -20.51
C SER A 233 69.59 12.38 -20.89
N LEU A 234 69.04 11.16 -20.95
CA LEU A 234 67.60 10.91 -21.13
C LEU A 234 66.79 11.21 -19.87
N ARG A 235 67.40 11.07 -18.68
CA ARG A 235 66.81 11.50 -17.40
C ARG A 235 66.80 13.02 -17.24
N ASP A 236 67.79 13.71 -17.81
CA ASP A 236 67.88 15.16 -17.80
C ASP A 236 67.02 15.83 -18.91
N ALA A 237 66.76 15.12 -20.01
CA ALA A 237 65.97 15.63 -21.14
C ALA A 237 64.44 15.44 -21.01
N VAL A 238 63.97 14.57 -20.11
CA VAL A 238 62.56 14.44 -19.75
C VAL A 238 62.33 15.15 -18.42
N PRO A 239 61.47 16.18 -18.33
CA PRO A 239 61.30 16.95 -17.09
C PRO A 239 61.08 16.03 -15.86
N PRO A 240 62.03 15.94 -14.91
CA PRO A 240 61.95 14.99 -13.81
C PRO A 240 60.95 15.41 -12.72
N LEU A 241 60.30 16.57 -12.87
CA LEU A 241 59.44 17.15 -11.84
C LEU A 241 57.98 16.67 -11.86
N VAL A 242 57.51 16.07 -12.96
CA VAL A 242 56.11 15.58 -13.03
C VAL A 242 56.03 14.06 -13.01
N ALA A 243 57.00 13.34 -13.57
CA ALA A 243 56.92 11.88 -13.69
C ALA A 243 57.19 11.13 -12.37
N ALA A 244 58.18 11.55 -11.57
CA ALA A 244 58.59 10.77 -10.38
C ALA A 244 57.64 10.92 -9.19
N GLY A 245 57.06 12.11 -8.99
CA GLY A 245 56.07 12.36 -7.93
C GLY A 245 54.70 11.77 -8.27
N VAL A 246 54.26 11.90 -9.53
CA VAL A 246 52.96 11.40 -9.97
C VAL A 246 52.96 9.87 -10.13
N GLN A 247 54.05 9.24 -10.60
CA GLN A 247 54.09 7.77 -10.70
C GLN A 247 54.22 7.04 -9.36
N ARG A 248 54.78 7.68 -8.32
CA ARG A 248 54.87 7.08 -6.98
C ARG A 248 53.63 7.30 -6.13
N HIS A 249 52.85 8.37 -6.39
CA HIS A 249 51.71 8.72 -5.54
C HIS A 249 50.34 8.57 -6.22
N ALA A 250 50.25 8.54 -7.55
CA ALA A 250 48.96 8.36 -8.23
C ALA A 250 48.36 6.94 -8.09
N PRO A 251 49.14 5.84 -8.21
CA PRO A 251 48.58 4.50 -8.02
C PRO A 251 47.95 4.27 -6.63
N PRO A 252 48.63 4.58 -5.50
CA PRO A 252 48.03 4.36 -4.18
C PRO A 252 46.84 5.29 -3.92
N LEU A 253 46.83 6.53 -4.43
CA LEU A 253 45.66 7.42 -4.28
C LEU A 253 44.44 6.94 -5.08
N ILE A 254 44.65 6.30 -6.23
CA ILE A 254 43.56 5.71 -7.02
C ILE A 254 43.05 4.45 -6.31
N ASP A 255 43.94 3.60 -5.81
CA ASP A 255 43.58 2.39 -5.08
C ASP A 255 42.82 2.74 -3.78
N ASP A 256 43.29 3.73 -3.01
CA ASP A 256 42.62 4.23 -1.81
C ASP A 256 41.24 4.83 -2.12
N ALA A 257 41.11 5.58 -3.22
CA ALA A 257 39.82 6.16 -3.64
C ALA A 257 38.84 5.10 -4.12
N VAL A 258 39.31 4.08 -4.85
CA VAL A 258 38.49 2.95 -5.29
C VAL A 258 38.06 2.11 -4.10
N GLU A 259 38.96 1.86 -3.13
CA GLU A 259 38.64 1.11 -1.92
C GLU A 259 37.66 1.87 -1.02
N ALA A 260 37.84 3.19 -0.86
CA ALA A 260 36.89 4.03 -0.15
C ALA A 260 35.50 4.00 -0.79
N ARG A 261 35.42 4.11 -2.13
CA ARG A 261 34.15 4.04 -2.86
C ARG A 261 33.52 2.65 -2.79
N ALA A 262 34.33 1.59 -2.86
CA ALA A 262 33.86 0.22 -2.68
C ALA A 262 33.31 -0.02 -1.26
N ALA A 263 33.96 0.54 -0.24
CA ALA A 263 33.50 0.48 1.14
C ALA A 263 32.16 1.23 1.33
N GLU A 264 32.00 2.39 0.71
CA GLU A 264 30.74 3.15 0.70
C GLU A 264 29.61 2.35 0.05
N LEU A 265 29.84 1.79 -1.15
CA LEU A 265 28.87 0.94 -1.84
C LEU A 265 28.48 -0.31 -1.03
N ARG A 266 29.42 -0.92 -0.31
CA ARG A 266 29.12 -2.05 0.61
C ARG A 266 28.23 -1.61 1.77
N ARG A 267 28.44 -0.41 2.33
CA ARG A 267 27.59 0.12 3.40
C ARG A 267 26.18 0.43 2.89
N ASP A 268 26.06 1.02 1.71
CA ASP A 268 24.76 1.32 1.09
C ASP A 268 23.99 0.03 0.77
N ALA A 269 24.66 -0.97 0.20
CA ALA A 269 24.07 -2.28 -0.04
C ALA A 269 23.62 -2.97 1.26
N ALA A 270 24.43 -2.88 2.33
CA ALA A 270 24.06 -3.41 3.63
C ALA A 270 22.85 -2.66 4.25
N ALA A 271 22.80 -1.34 4.12
CA ALA A 271 21.68 -0.52 4.60
C ALA A 271 20.38 -0.84 3.84
N GLN A 272 20.46 -0.98 2.51
CA GLN A 272 19.32 -1.40 1.69
C GLN A 272 18.86 -2.82 2.02
N GLY A 273 19.80 -3.75 2.23
CA GLY A 273 19.51 -5.11 2.69
C GLY A 273 18.79 -5.13 4.04
N ALA A 274 19.19 -4.30 4.99
CA ALA A 274 18.53 -4.18 6.29
C ALA A 274 17.10 -3.63 6.18
N LEU A 275 16.87 -2.64 5.31
CA LEU A 275 15.53 -2.11 5.04
C LEU A 275 14.62 -3.17 4.40
N LEU A 276 15.11 -3.89 3.40
CA LEU A 276 14.36 -4.97 2.75
C LEU A 276 14.04 -6.11 3.72
N ALA A 277 14.99 -6.50 4.58
CA ALA A 277 14.75 -7.49 5.62
C ALA A 277 13.67 -7.02 6.62
N GLY A 278 13.68 -5.73 6.97
CA GLY A 278 12.64 -5.12 7.81
C GLY A 278 11.25 -5.12 7.16
N ASP A 279 11.18 -4.76 5.87
CA ASP A 279 9.94 -4.75 5.09
C ASP A 279 9.38 -6.18 4.92
N LEU A 280 10.22 -7.17 4.61
CA LEU A 280 9.83 -8.59 4.54
C LEU A 280 9.37 -9.13 5.91
N GLY A 281 10.01 -8.70 7.00
CA GLY A 281 9.58 -9.06 8.36
C GLY A 281 8.26 -8.42 8.79
N ARG A 282 7.89 -7.26 8.24
CA ARG A 282 6.54 -6.67 8.40
C ARG A 282 5.51 -7.45 7.60
N LEU A 283 5.77 -7.70 6.32
CA LEU A 283 4.88 -8.50 5.46
C LEU A 283 4.63 -9.91 6.02
N ALA A 284 5.64 -10.56 6.59
CA ALA A 284 5.48 -11.86 7.24
C ALA A 284 4.54 -11.81 8.47
N ARG A 285 4.60 -10.73 9.26
CA ARG A 285 3.70 -10.52 10.40
C ARG A 285 2.28 -10.21 9.95
N ASP A 286 2.11 -9.39 8.92
CA ASP A 286 0.79 -9.07 8.36
C ASP A 286 0.14 -10.32 7.75
N ALA A 287 0.93 -11.15 7.04
CA ALA A 287 0.47 -12.43 6.53
C ALA A 287 0.06 -13.41 7.66
N ALA A 288 0.77 -13.39 8.79
CA ALA A 288 0.39 -14.18 9.96
C ALA A 288 -0.90 -13.67 10.60
N ALA A 289 -1.09 -12.35 10.71
CA ALA A 289 -2.32 -11.74 11.20
C ALA A 289 -3.53 -12.09 10.33
N LEU A 290 -3.39 -11.98 9.00
CA LEU A 290 -4.44 -12.37 8.05
C LEU A 290 -4.82 -13.85 8.16
N ARG A 291 -3.85 -14.75 8.35
CA ARG A 291 -4.15 -16.18 8.59
C ARG A 291 -4.94 -16.40 9.88
N ALA A 292 -4.63 -15.64 10.94
CA ALA A 292 -5.38 -15.71 12.19
C ALA A 292 -6.82 -15.20 12.03
N GLU A 293 -7.03 -14.11 11.28
CA GLU A 293 -8.37 -13.60 10.95
C GLU A 293 -9.19 -14.59 10.11
N VAL A 294 -8.58 -15.21 9.09
CA VAL A 294 -9.23 -16.26 8.28
C VAL A 294 -9.61 -17.47 9.13
N ALA A 295 -8.75 -17.88 10.07
CA ALA A 295 -9.06 -18.96 11.00
C ALA A 295 -10.23 -18.59 11.95
N ALA A 296 -10.27 -17.34 12.45
CA ALA A 296 -11.37 -16.84 13.27
C ALA A 296 -12.69 -16.80 12.48
N ALA A 297 -12.67 -16.33 11.23
CA ALA A 297 -13.84 -16.33 10.34
C ALA A 297 -14.33 -17.75 10.05
N SER A 298 -13.41 -18.71 9.81
CA SER A 298 -13.78 -20.12 9.62
C SER A 298 -14.43 -20.73 10.86
N ASN A 299 -13.95 -20.40 12.06
CA ASN A 299 -14.57 -20.85 13.31
C ASN A 299 -15.96 -20.24 13.53
N LEU A 300 -16.16 -18.97 13.15
CA LEU A 300 -17.46 -18.32 13.19
C LEU A 300 -18.45 -18.99 12.22
N ALA A 301 -18.01 -19.29 10.99
CA ALA A 301 -18.84 -20.00 10.02
C ALA A 301 -19.28 -21.38 10.55
N LYS A 302 -18.35 -22.17 11.11
CA LYS A 302 -18.68 -23.46 11.75
C LYS A 302 -19.66 -23.32 12.90
N LYS A 303 -19.59 -22.23 13.67
CA LYS A 303 -20.54 -21.95 14.76
C LYS A 303 -21.92 -21.65 14.19
N VAL A 304 -22.01 -20.82 13.15
CA VAL A 304 -23.29 -20.53 12.47
C VAL A 304 -23.90 -21.81 11.89
N ASP A 305 -23.10 -22.67 11.25
CA ASP A 305 -23.59 -23.96 10.74
C ASP A 305 -24.10 -24.86 11.87
N ALA A 306 -23.42 -24.88 13.02
CA ALA A 306 -23.87 -25.63 14.20
C ALA A 306 -25.17 -25.05 14.80
N ASP A 307 -25.29 -23.73 14.87
CA ASP A 307 -26.50 -23.06 15.36
C ASP A 307 -27.69 -23.32 14.41
N VAL A 308 -27.46 -23.31 13.09
CA VAL A 308 -28.48 -23.66 12.07
C VAL A 308 -28.90 -25.13 12.22
N ALA A 309 -27.95 -26.05 12.36
CA ALA A 309 -28.25 -27.47 12.59
C ALA A 309 -28.99 -27.71 13.92
N ALA A 310 -28.77 -26.88 14.94
CA ALA A 310 -29.50 -26.94 16.21
C ALA A 310 -30.94 -26.41 16.10
N LEU A 311 -31.23 -25.53 15.13
CA LEU A 311 -32.57 -25.02 14.88
C LEU A 311 -33.45 -26.01 14.12
N GLU A 312 -32.89 -26.81 13.20
CA GLU A 312 -33.63 -27.84 12.44
C GLU A 312 -34.56 -28.73 13.30
N PRO A 313 -34.09 -29.39 14.38
CA PRO A 313 -34.96 -30.24 15.20
C PRO A 313 -35.97 -29.44 16.02
N ARG A 314 -35.74 -28.15 16.30
CA ARG A 314 -36.70 -27.28 17.00
C ARG A 314 -37.85 -26.92 16.07
N VAL A 315 -37.55 -26.64 14.80
CA VAL A 315 -38.55 -26.41 13.76
C VAL A 315 -39.38 -27.69 13.54
N ALA A 316 -38.72 -28.85 13.40
CA ALA A 316 -39.42 -30.13 13.25
C ALA A 316 -40.33 -30.48 14.46
N ARG A 317 -39.93 -30.12 15.69
CA ARG A 317 -40.79 -30.27 16.87
C ARG A 317 -41.98 -29.32 16.87
N ALA A 318 -41.78 -28.06 16.48
CA ALA A 318 -42.87 -27.11 16.35
C ALA A 318 -43.90 -27.58 15.30
N GLU A 319 -43.44 -28.08 14.15
CA GLU A 319 -44.29 -28.66 13.11
C GLU A 319 -45.04 -29.92 13.62
N ALA A 320 -44.40 -30.76 14.43
CA ALA A 320 -45.04 -31.95 15.02
C ALA A 320 -46.06 -31.61 16.12
N GLU A 321 -45.79 -30.58 16.94
CA GLU A 321 -46.72 -30.06 17.94
C GLU A 321 -47.93 -29.39 17.28
N GLU A 322 -47.73 -28.72 16.14
CA GLU A 322 -48.80 -28.16 15.32
C GLU A 322 -49.70 -29.25 14.72
N ALA A 323 -49.13 -30.37 14.29
CA ALA A 323 -49.89 -31.52 13.79
C ALA A 323 -50.74 -32.23 14.86
N ALA A 324 -50.41 -32.10 16.15
CA ALA A 324 -51.07 -32.81 17.25
C ALA A 324 -52.31 -32.10 17.84
N ALA A 325 -52.55 -30.83 17.51
CA ALA A 325 -53.62 -30.01 18.10
C ALA A 325 -54.64 -29.50 17.06
N PRO A 326 -55.57 -30.35 16.55
CA PRO A 326 -56.43 -30.05 15.40
C PRO A 326 -57.55 -29.01 15.65
N LYS A 327 -57.62 -28.36 16.83
CA LYS A 327 -58.68 -27.38 17.16
C LYS A 327 -58.19 -25.99 17.61
N ALA A 328 -56.89 -25.75 17.67
CA ALA A 328 -56.31 -24.41 17.68
C ALA A 328 -56.04 -23.76 16.29
N PRO A 329 -56.27 -24.40 15.11
CA PRO A 329 -55.62 -23.96 13.88
C PRO A 329 -56.20 -22.66 13.33
N LEU A 330 -57.46 -22.29 13.58
CA LEU A 330 -57.99 -21.07 12.96
C LEU A 330 -57.47 -19.76 13.59
N ARG A 331 -57.04 -19.80 14.86
CA ARG A 331 -56.41 -18.61 15.49
C ARG A 331 -54.90 -18.59 15.28
N LEU A 332 -54.28 -19.76 15.27
CA LEU A 332 -52.84 -19.88 15.02
C LEU A 332 -52.52 -19.68 13.54
N VAL A 333 -53.35 -20.16 12.61
CA VAL A 333 -53.24 -19.86 11.17
C VAL A 333 -53.49 -18.37 10.92
N ALA A 334 -54.48 -17.74 11.56
CA ALA A 334 -54.66 -16.29 11.43
C ALA A 334 -53.47 -15.48 11.98
N ALA A 335 -52.91 -15.89 13.13
CA ALA A 335 -51.71 -15.26 13.70
C ALA A 335 -50.44 -15.56 12.90
N LEU A 336 -50.34 -16.73 12.27
CA LEU A 336 -49.25 -17.12 11.37
C LEU A 336 -49.38 -16.44 10.02
N GLU A 337 -50.59 -16.23 9.49
CA GLU A 337 -50.85 -15.42 8.29
C GLU A 337 -50.47 -13.96 8.56
N GLU A 338 -50.85 -13.38 9.69
CA GLU A 338 -50.46 -12.02 10.09
C GLU A 338 -48.94 -11.91 10.30
N ARG A 339 -48.30 -12.92 10.93
CA ARG A 339 -46.83 -12.97 11.04
C ARG A 339 -46.13 -13.22 9.70
N LEU A 340 -46.68 -14.04 8.81
CA LEU A 340 -46.13 -14.31 7.48
C LEU A 340 -46.26 -13.08 6.58
N GLU A 341 -47.37 -12.33 6.65
CA GLU A 341 -47.51 -11.04 5.98
C GLU A 341 -46.55 -10.00 6.57
N GLY A 342 -46.36 -10.01 7.89
CA GLY A 342 -45.36 -9.18 8.57
C GLY A 342 -43.92 -9.50 8.14
N LEU A 343 -43.57 -10.78 8.07
CA LEU A 343 -42.26 -11.28 7.63
C LEU A 343 -42.04 -11.08 6.14
N ALA A 344 -43.05 -11.29 5.29
CA ALA A 344 -43.00 -10.97 3.87
C ALA A 344 -42.86 -9.46 3.64
N GLY A 345 -43.51 -8.64 4.47
CA GLY A 345 -43.33 -7.19 4.50
C GLY A 345 -41.93 -6.77 4.91
N GLN A 346 -41.34 -7.42 5.92
CA GLN A 346 -39.94 -7.19 6.30
C GLN A 346 -38.95 -7.69 5.25
N GLN A 347 -39.19 -8.86 4.66
CA GLN A 347 -38.38 -9.42 3.57
C GLN A 347 -38.45 -8.52 2.33
N SER A 348 -39.61 -7.95 2.02
CA SER A 348 -39.80 -6.94 0.97
C SER A 348 -39.02 -5.64 1.25
N ARG A 349 -38.95 -5.20 2.51
CA ARG A 349 -38.14 -4.03 2.88
C ARG A 349 -36.65 -4.34 2.84
N GLN A 350 -36.25 -5.52 3.27
CA GLN A 350 -34.87 -5.99 3.22
C GLN A 350 -34.42 -6.24 1.77
N SER A 351 -35.26 -6.83 0.93
CA SER A 351 -34.96 -7.05 -0.49
C SER A 351 -34.82 -5.71 -1.23
N ARG A 352 -35.68 -4.73 -0.96
CA ARG A 352 -35.50 -3.36 -1.47
C ARG A 352 -34.22 -2.70 -0.95
N GLY A 353 -33.85 -2.94 0.31
CA GLY A 353 -32.59 -2.48 0.88
C GLY A 353 -31.38 -3.10 0.19
N VAL A 354 -31.39 -4.41 -0.01
CA VAL A 354 -30.34 -5.16 -0.72
C VAL A 354 -30.27 -4.73 -2.18
N GLU A 355 -31.38 -4.58 -2.88
CA GLU A 355 -31.43 -4.06 -4.25
C GLU A 355 -30.88 -2.63 -4.34
N SER A 356 -31.17 -1.77 -3.36
CA SER A 356 -30.62 -0.42 -3.28
C SER A 356 -29.09 -0.44 -3.09
N VAL A 357 -28.58 -1.34 -2.24
CA VAL A 357 -27.13 -1.50 -2.02
C VAL A 357 -26.48 -2.07 -3.28
N ILE A 358 -27.07 -3.07 -3.93
CA ILE A 358 -26.57 -3.63 -5.20
C ILE A 358 -26.54 -2.55 -6.28
N ARG A 359 -27.58 -1.71 -6.41
CA ARG A 359 -27.57 -0.59 -7.35
C ARG A 359 -26.47 0.42 -7.04
N ALA A 360 -26.29 0.80 -5.78
CA ALA A 360 -25.22 1.70 -5.37
C ALA A 360 -23.83 1.12 -5.71
N LEU A 361 -23.61 -0.18 -5.43
CA LEU A 361 -22.36 -0.87 -5.78
C LEU A 361 -22.12 -0.95 -7.28
N VAL A 362 -23.17 -1.18 -8.09
CA VAL A 362 -23.08 -1.17 -9.56
C VAL A 362 -22.75 0.23 -10.08
N ASP A 363 -23.38 1.26 -9.52
CA ASP A 363 -23.10 2.66 -9.87
C ASP A 363 -21.66 3.05 -9.50
N ASP A 364 -21.18 2.67 -8.31
CA ASP A 364 -19.80 2.89 -7.87
C ASP A 364 -18.80 2.13 -8.75
N ALA A 365 -19.07 0.86 -9.09
CA ALA A 365 -18.22 0.10 -10.02
C ALA A 365 -18.18 0.75 -11.42
N SER A 366 -19.31 1.28 -11.89
CA SER A 366 -19.37 2.01 -13.16
C SER A 366 -18.61 3.35 -13.11
N ALA A 367 -18.60 4.03 -11.96
CA ALA A 367 -17.86 5.26 -11.74
C ALA A 367 -16.35 4.98 -11.67
N LEU A 368 -15.96 3.91 -10.97
CA LEU A 368 -14.57 3.44 -10.89
C LEU A 368 -14.05 3.05 -12.28
N ALA A 369 -14.83 2.31 -13.07
CA ALA A 369 -14.45 1.93 -14.43
C ALA A 369 -14.28 3.17 -15.35
N ARG A 370 -15.10 4.21 -15.17
CA ARG A 370 -14.94 5.49 -15.89
C ARG A 370 -13.69 6.25 -15.45
N ALA A 371 -13.42 6.29 -14.14
CA ALA A 371 -12.21 6.91 -13.59
C ALA A 371 -10.94 6.19 -14.08
N GLN A 372 -10.95 4.85 -14.11
CA GLN A 372 -9.84 4.05 -14.61
C GLN A 372 -9.55 4.33 -16.09
N ARG A 373 -10.58 4.38 -16.95
CA ARG A 373 -10.38 4.78 -18.37
C ARG A 373 -9.85 6.21 -18.51
N GLY A 374 -10.26 7.12 -17.63
CA GLY A 374 -9.72 8.48 -17.58
C GLY A 374 -8.23 8.49 -17.22
N ALA A 375 -7.83 7.71 -16.22
CA ALA A 375 -6.43 7.55 -15.82
C ALA A 375 -5.59 6.91 -16.92
N GLU A 376 -6.08 5.83 -17.54
CA GLU A 376 -5.42 5.18 -18.69
C GLU A 376 -5.25 6.15 -19.86
N GLY A 377 -6.24 7.01 -20.13
CA GLY A 377 -6.15 8.06 -21.15
C GLY A 377 -5.08 9.11 -20.84
N LEU A 378 -4.95 9.54 -19.58
CA LEU A 378 -3.88 10.45 -19.15
C LEU A 378 -2.51 9.80 -19.26
N LEU A 379 -2.39 8.53 -18.88
CA LEU A 379 -1.15 7.77 -18.92
C LEU A 379 -0.69 7.55 -20.37
N ALA A 380 -1.62 7.21 -21.27
CA ALA A 380 -1.37 7.16 -22.71
C ALA A 380 -0.94 8.53 -23.27
N GLY A 381 -1.57 9.62 -22.81
CA GLY A 381 -1.20 10.99 -23.19
C GLY A 381 0.22 11.36 -22.74
N GLN A 382 0.60 11.04 -21.51
CA GLN A 382 1.96 11.26 -20.99
C GLN A 382 2.99 10.40 -21.75
N GLN A 383 2.65 9.16 -22.08
CA GLN A 383 3.54 8.28 -22.84
C GLN A 383 3.77 8.81 -24.28
N ALA A 384 2.74 9.35 -24.93
CA ALA A 384 2.87 10.01 -26.22
C ALA A 384 3.79 11.25 -26.13
N GLN A 385 3.62 12.10 -25.10
CA GLN A 385 4.50 13.25 -24.88
C GLN A 385 5.96 12.85 -24.62
N LEU A 386 6.18 11.77 -23.86
CA LEU A 386 7.53 11.23 -23.64
C LEU A 386 8.15 10.67 -24.93
N GLN A 387 7.35 10.06 -25.81
CA GLN A 387 7.82 9.63 -27.13
C GLN A 387 8.17 10.83 -28.02
N ASP A 388 7.32 11.85 -28.08
CA ASP A 388 7.59 13.07 -28.87
C ASP A 388 8.86 13.79 -28.40
N THR A 389 9.05 13.92 -27.09
CA THR A 389 10.26 14.54 -26.52
C THR A 389 11.50 13.70 -26.78
N LYS A 390 11.41 12.36 -26.70
CA LYS A 390 12.49 11.44 -27.08
C LYS A 390 12.85 11.60 -28.55
N GLU A 391 11.88 11.66 -29.45
CA GLU A 391 12.13 11.87 -30.87
C GLU A 391 12.75 13.25 -31.16
N ALA A 392 12.27 14.30 -30.49
CA ALA A 392 12.83 15.65 -30.63
C ALA A 392 14.30 15.69 -30.18
N LEU A 393 14.64 15.02 -29.07
CA LEU A 393 16.02 14.89 -28.60
C LEU A 393 16.89 14.11 -29.58
N LEU A 394 16.39 13.00 -30.15
CA LEU A 394 17.11 12.23 -31.17
C LEU A 394 17.36 13.04 -32.44
N ARG A 395 16.35 13.78 -32.92
CA ARG A 395 16.49 14.70 -34.07
C ARG A 395 17.52 15.80 -33.79
N SER A 396 17.50 16.37 -32.59
CA SER A 396 18.47 17.39 -32.15
C SER A 396 19.90 16.83 -32.07
N ALA A 397 20.08 15.65 -31.48
CA ALA A 397 21.36 14.96 -31.40
C ALA A 397 21.91 14.63 -32.80
N GLN A 398 21.06 14.14 -33.71
CA GLN A 398 21.43 13.85 -35.09
C GLN A 398 21.81 15.12 -35.86
N ALA A 399 21.11 16.24 -35.64
CA ALA A 399 21.46 17.53 -36.20
C ALA A 399 22.85 18.01 -35.71
N ARG A 400 23.16 17.85 -34.41
CA ARG A 400 24.48 18.18 -33.84
C ARG A 400 25.60 17.32 -34.45
N LEU A 401 25.35 16.02 -34.65
CA LEU A 401 26.32 15.13 -35.31
C LEU A 401 26.56 15.53 -36.76
N ARG A 402 25.50 15.87 -37.51
CA ARG A 402 25.62 16.38 -38.89
C ARG A 402 26.39 17.71 -38.93
N ALA A 403 26.15 18.61 -38.00
CA ALA A 403 26.90 19.86 -37.87
C ALA A 403 28.38 19.62 -37.59
N ARG A 404 28.71 18.73 -36.63
CA ARG A 404 30.10 18.32 -36.36
C ARG A 404 30.78 17.70 -37.57
N ALA A 405 30.08 16.83 -38.31
CA ALA A 405 30.61 16.23 -39.54
C ALA A 405 30.85 17.26 -40.65
N ARG A 406 29.99 18.29 -40.77
CA ARG A 406 30.22 19.42 -41.69
C ARG A 406 31.44 20.24 -41.27
N LEU A 407 31.59 20.53 -39.98
CA LEU A 407 32.72 21.30 -39.44
C LEU A 407 34.05 20.54 -39.59
N ALA A 408 34.04 19.22 -39.37
CA ALA A 408 35.20 18.36 -39.63
C ALA A 408 35.59 18.34 -41.12
N ARG A 409 34.62 18.28 -42.04
CA ARG A 409 34.86 18.40 -43.48
C ARG A 409 35.42 19.78 -43.85
N ALA A 410 34.82 20.85 -43.35
CA ALA A 410 35.32 22.22 -43.56
C ALA A 410 36.76 22.38 -43.06
N ARG A 411 37.09 21.83 -41.88
CA ARG A 411 38.46 21.81 -41.35
C ARG A 411 39.43 21.05 -42.26
N ARG A 412 39.04 19.90 -42.81
CA ARG A 412 39.89 19.17 -43.78
C ARG A 412 40.11 19.96 -45.05
N VAL A 413 39.06 20.56 -45.62
CA VAL A 413 39.16 21.39 -46.83
C VAL A 413 40.04 22.61 -46.56
N PHE A 414 39.85 23.29 -45.42
CA PHE A 414 40.67 24.42 -45.03
C PHE A 414 42.14 24.05 -44.83
N ALA A 415 42.42 22.89 -44.20
CA ALA A 415 43.78 22.36 -44.07
C ALA A 415 44.42 22.04 -45.44
N GLN A 416 43.64 21.51 -46.39
CA GLN A 416 44.10 21.23 -47.76
C GLN A 416 44.37 22.52 -48.57
N LEU A 417 43.51 23.54 -48.42
CA LEU A 417 43.67 24.85 -49.06
C LEU A 417 44.87 25.61 -48.50
N LEU A 418 45.13 25.46 -47.20
CA LEU A 418 46.24 26.17 -46.58
C LEU A 418 47.60 25.67 -47.04
N LYS A 419 47.77 24.38 -47.44
CA LYS A 419 49.06 23.83 -47.94
C LYS A 419 50.29 24.38 -47.20
N VAL A 420 50.15 24.61 -45.90
CA VAL A 420 51.23 25.13 -45.05
C VAL A 420 52.08 23.92 -44.69
N PRO A 421 53.38 23.89 -45.06
CA PRO A 421 54.27 22.83 -44.62
C PRO A 421 54.24 22.77 -43.09
N ALA A 422 54.13 21.55 -42.55
CA ALA A 422 53.92 21.29 -41.13
C ALA A 422 54.76 22.20 -40.22
N PRO A 423 54.18 22.87 -39.20
CA PRO A 423 54.94 23.74 -38.34
C PRO A 423 55.94 22.94 -37.52
N VAL A 424 57.21 23.34 -37.63
CA VAL A 424 58.31 22.97 -36.75
C VAL A 424 57.90 23.29 -35.30
N SER A 425 58.19 22.37 -34.38
CA SER A 425 57.73 22.40 -33.00
C SER A 425 58.01 23.72 -32.28
N ALA A 426 56.94 24.32 -31.75
CA ALA A 426 56.98 25.47 -30.86
C ALA A 426 57.37 25.03 -29.43
N ALA A 427 58.62 24.60 -29.24
CA ALA A 427 59.14 24.15 -27.93
C ALA A 427 60.22 25.07 -27.34
N GLN A 428 60.41 26.27 -27.89
CA GLN A 428 61.27 27.30 -27.29
C GLN A 428 60.42 28.55 -27.08
N TRP A 429 60.83 29.45 -26.19
CA TRP A 429 60.10 30.63 -25.71
C TRP A 429 59.16 30.35 -24.51
N THR A 430 59.75 30.22 -23.31
CA THR A 430 59.59 31.21 -22.22
C THR A 430 60.37 30.76 -20.98
N ALA A 431 61.51 31.39 -20.71
CA ALA A 431 62.16 31.40 -19.41
C ALA A 431 62.56 32.85 -19.08
N VAL A 432 61.79 33.49 -18.20
CA VAL A 432 62.14 34.78 -17.59
C VAL A 432 62.21 34.52 -16.08
N PRO A 433 63.33 34.80 -15.39
CA PRO A 433 63.43 34.64 -13.96
C PRO A 433 63.14 35.98 -13.27
N THR A 434 62.16 36.01 -12.37
CA THR A 434 62.00 37.12 -11.42
C THR A 434 62.17 36.61 -9.99
N LYS A 435 63.40 36.77 -9.48
CA LYS A 435 63.67 36.92 -8.05
C LYS A 435 63.51 38.40 -7.71
N PHE A 436 62.52 38.75 -6.90
CA PHE A 436 62.57 39.94 -6.03
C PHE A 436 61.68 39.69 -4.81
N GLY A 437 62.27 39.85 -3.63
CA GLY A 437 61.58 39.81 -2.34
C GLY A 437 61.08 41.18 -1.90
N ALA A 438 60.82 41.27 -0.58
CA ALA A 438 60.29 42.38 0.20
C ALA A 438 58.74 42.45 0.19
N ALA A 439 58.07 42.06 1.28
CA ALA A 439 57.90 42.77 2.56
C ALA A 439 56.69 43.72 2.56
N GLY A 440 55.87 43.64 3.61
CA GLY A 440 55.08 44.78 4.07
C GLY A 440 53.55 44.67 3.98
N SER A 441 52.96 44.08 5.02
CA SER A 441 51.96 44.72 5.90
C SER A 441 50.52 45.03 5.42
N PRO A 442 49.57 45.19 6.39
CA PRO A 442 48.17 44.80 6.26
C PRO A 442 47.20 45.98 6.18
N LEU A 443 45.99 45.76 5.65
CA LEU A 443 44.77 46.56 5.85
C LEU A 443 43.57 45.66 5.47
N ARG A 444 42.78 45.17 6.43
CA ARG A 444 41.49 45.74 6.87
C ARG A 444 40.57 46.18 5.73
N SER A 445 39.46 45.46 5.52
CA SER A 445 38.09 45.98 5.72
C SER A 445 37.02 44.96 5.31
N ALA A 446 35.96 44.90 6.15
CA ALA A 446 34.55 44.54 5.90
C ALA A 446 34.25 43.19 5.19
N GLY A 447 33.43 42.29 5.72
CA GLY A 447 32.21 42.47 6.52
C GLY A 447 31.06 41.76 5.79
N LEU A 448 30.15 41.12 6.55
CA LEU A 448 29.03 40.23 6.17
C LEU A 448 29.45 38.73 6.10
N GLY A 449 29.22 37.88 7.11
CA GLY A 449 28.40 38.01 8.31
C GLY A 449 26.95 37.59 8.08
N LEU A 450 26.70 36.28 8.02
CA LEU A 450 25.45 35.54 8.28
C LEU A 450 25.88 34.05 8.30
N GLY A 451 26.00 33.31 9.40
CA GLY A 451 25.36 33.43 10.71
C GLY A 451 24.20 32.43 10.79
N LEU A 452 24.26 31.54 11.80
CA LEU A 452 23.28 30.53 12.22
C LEU A 452 23.52 29.14 11.58
N GLY A 453 23.99 28.10 12.28
CA GLY A 453 23.93 27.79 13.72
C GLY A 453 22.86 26.72 13.94
N GLY A 454 23.25 25.45 13.90
CA GLY A 454 22.38 24.31 14.14
C GLY A 454 23.06 23.30 15.06
N GLY A 455 22.98 23.56 16.37
CA GLY A 455 23.27 22.57 17.40
C GLY A 455 22.07 21.64 17.57
N SER A 456 22.33 20.34 17.66
CA SER A 456 21.33 19.34 18.02
C SER A 456 21.86 18.56 19.23
N GLY A 457 21.35 18.93 20.40
CA GLY A 457 21.42 18.13 21.61
C GLY A 457 20.00 17.96 22.18
N GLY A 458 19.66 16.72 22.50
CA GLY A 458 18.88 16.34 23.68
C GLY A 458 17.40 16.73 23.76
N GLY A 459 16.54 15.71 23.58
CA GLY A 459 15.56 15.25 24.59
C GLY A 459 14.45 16.21 25.06
N GLY A 460 13.20 15.76 24.88
CA GLY A 460 12.08 16.24 25.71
C GLY A 460 10.71 16.08 25.05
N SER A 461 9.92 15.11 25.52
CA SER A 461 8.45 15.15 25.43
C SER A 461 7.90 16.35 26.23
N PRO A 462 6.79 16.96 25.79
CA PRO A 462 5.48 16.72 26.45
C PRO A 462 4.31 16.68 25.42
N SER A 463 3.28 15.84 25.61
CA SER A 463 2.05 16.06 26.38
C SER A 463 1.27 17.35 26.10
N ALA A 464 0.08 17.15 25.49
CA ALA A 464 -1.19 17.86 25.64
C ALA A 464 -1.41 19.31 25.17
N ALA A 465 -2.66 19.51 24.72
CA ALA A 465 -3.43 20.75 24.57
C ALA A 465 -3.42 21.49 23.22
N GLY A 466 -4.57 21.38 22.53
CA GLY A 466 -5.47 22.51 22.24
C GLY A 466 -4.92 23.67 21.40
N GLY A 467 -5.49 23.84 20.21
CA GLY A 467 -5.34 25.09 19.47
C GLY A 467 -5.80 25.00 18.03
N SER A 468 -7.10 25.15 17.80
CA SER A 468 -7.64 25.49 16.47
C SER A 468 -7.12 26.87 16.04
N PRO A 469 -6.73 27.06 14.78
CA PRO A 469 -6.73 28.37 14.17
C PRO A 469 -7.99 28.57 13.32
N LEU A 470 -8.60 29.71 13.59
CA LEU A 470 -9.61 30.42 12.81
C LEU A 470 -9.16 30.64 11.35
N LEU A 471 -10.13 31.09 10.54
CA LEU A 471 -10.13 31.43 9.09
C LEU A 471 -10.73 30.26 8.27
N SER A 472 -11.85 30.39 7.56
CA SER A 472 -12.39 31.55 6.87
C SER A 472 -13.91 31.47 6.80
N SER A 473 -14.55 32.56 7.23
CA SER A 473 -15.92 32.93 6.92
C SER A 473 -16.12 33.07 5.41
N ARG A 474 -17.09 32.33 4.87
CA ARG A 474 -18.00 32.64 3.74
C ARG A 474 -18.49 31.31 3.18
N TYR A 475 -19.81 31.15 3.09
CA TYR A 475 -20.62 29.96 2.72
C TYR A 475 -21.27 29.22 3.90
N ALA A 476 -22.15 29.94 4.59
CA ALA A 476 -23.25 29.36 5.36
C ALA A 476 -24.52 30.20 5.09
N ALA A 477 -25.26 29.82 4.05
CA ALA A 477 -26.65 30.22 3.85
C ALA A 477 -27.30 29.22 2.87
N ALA A 478 -28.47 28.69 3.24
CA ALA A 478 -29.22 27.57 2.67
C ALA A 478 -28.70 26.19 3.14
N ALA A 479 -29.40 25.37 3.93
CA ALA A 479 -30.82 25.33 4.23
C ALA A 479 -31.03 24.72 5.63
N ALA A 480 -31.67 25.48 6.52
CA ALA A 480 -32.45 24.95 7.62
C ALA A 480 -33.92 25.21 7.26
N GLY A 481 -34.64 24.14 6.98
CA GLY A 481 -36.01 24.19 6.47
C GLY A 481 -36.46 22.83 5.95
N LEU A 482 -36.52 21.85 6.85
CA LEU A 482 -37.45 20.71 6.89
C LEU A 482 -37.25 19.94 8.19
#